data_AF-A0A7W0SDA3-F1
#
_entry.id   AF-A0A7W0SDA3-F1
#
_cell.length_a   1.000
_cell.length_b   1.000
_cell.length_c   1.000
_cell.angle_alpha   90.00
_cell.angle_beta   90.00
_cell.angle_gamma   90.00
#
_symmetry.space_group_name_H-M   'P 1'
#
loop_
_entity.id
_entity.type
_entity.pdbx_description
1 polymer ?
#
loop_
_entity_poly.entity_id
_entity_poly.type
_entity_poly.pdbx_seq_one_letter_code
_entity_poly.pdbx_strand_id
1 'polypeptide(L)' 'GSKRLAYVGTNNYKAGREAGKLIKEVIPQGGKIALFVGRMDAQNAIDRRQGIIDELSGKPPQ' A
#
# COMPACT_ATOMS: atom_id res chain seq x y z
N GLY A 1 -24.67 -15.54 -11.76
CA GLY A 1 -23.34 -14.90 -11.79
C GLY A 1 -23.39 -13.64 -12.63
N SER A 2 -22.64 -12.59 -12.29
CA SER A 2 -22.66 -11.34 -13.07
C SER A 2 -21.98 -11.53 -14.44
N LYS A 3 -22.50 -10.92 -15.51
CA LYS A 3 -21.93 -10.93 -16.87
C LYS A 3 -20.77 -9.92 -17.06
N ARG A 4 -20.04 -9.56 -16.00
CA ARG A 4 -18.98 -8.55 -16.06
C ARG A 4 -17.74 -9.15 -16.74
N LEU A 5 -17.18 -8.44 -17.73
CA LEU A 5 -15.98 -8.86 -18.47
C LEU A 5 -14.67 -8.49 -17.78
N ALA A 6 -14.63 -7.36 -17.05
CA ALA A 6 -13.46 -6.88 -16.35
C ALA A 6 -13.83 -5.94 -15.19
N TYR A 7 -12.85 -5.68 -14.33
CA TYR A 7 -12.87 -4.61 -13.34
C TYR A 7 -11.76 -3.61 -13.68
N VAL A 8 -12.10 -2.32 -13.72
CA VAL A 8 -11.13 -1.24 -13.96
C VAL A 8 -11.04 -0.40 -12.69
N GLY A 9 -9.87 -0.39 -12.07
CA GLY A 9 -9.63 0.34 -10.84
C GLY A 9 -8.17 0.22 -10.40
N THR A 10 -7.82 0.93 -9.34
CA THR A 10 -6.46 0.94 -8.80
C THR A 10 -6.15 -0.33 -8.02
N ASN A 11 -4.93 -0.85 -8.16
CA ASN A 11 -4.39 -1.85 -7.25
C ASN A 11 -3.88 -1.16 -5.98
N ASN A 12 -4.61 -1.30 -4.88
CA ASN A 12 -4.30 -0.62 -3.62
C ASN A 12 -2.98 -1.10 -2.99
N TYR A 13 -2.60 -2.36 -3.19
CA TYR A 13 -1.32 -2.89 -2.71
C TYR A 13 -0.15 -2.21 -3.43
N LYS A 14 -0.19 -2.17 -4.78
CA LYS A 14 0.82 -1.47 -5.59
C LYS A 14 0.89 0.03 -5.23
N ALA A 15 -0.25 0.67 -5.01
CA ALA A 15 -0.28 2.05 -4.54
C ALA A 15 0.42 2.23 -3.17
N GLY A 16 0.23 1.28 -2.25
CA GLY A 16 0.97 1.25 -0.99
C GLY A 16 2.48 1.10 -1.18
N ARG A 17 2.91 0.26 -2.13
CA ARG A 17 4.34 0.11 -2.47
C ARG A 17 4.94 1.43 -2.98
N GLU A 18 4.26 2.12 -3.88
CA GLU A 18 4.74 3.42 -4.38
C GLU A 18 4.82 4.46 -3.25
N ALA A 19 3.85 4.49 -2.34
CA ALA A 19 3.94 5.35 -1.14
C ALA A 19 5.13 4.98 -0.24
N GLY A 20 5.42 3.68 -0.09
CA GLY A 20 6.60 3.21 0.65
C GLY A 20 7.93 3.68 0.03
N LYS A 21 8.03 3.73 -1.30
CA LYS A 21 9.22 4.27 -1.99
C LYS A 21 9.42 5.75 -1.68
N LEU A 22 8.35 6.55 -1.77
CA LEU A 22 8.40 7.97 -1.41
C LEU A 22 8.85 8.17 0.05
N ILE A 23 8.40 7.33 0.98
CA ILE A 23 8.86 7.38 2.38
C ILE A 23 10.37 7.13 2.48
N LYS A 24 10.94 6.17 1.75
CA LYS A 24 12.39 5.93 1.74
C LYS A 24 13.17 7.11 1.16
N GLU A 25 12.62 7.76 0.14
CA GLU A 25 13.23 8.95 -0.46
C GLU A 25 13.28 10.13 0.54
N VAL A 26 12.20 10.36 1.29
CA VAL A 26 12.13 11.49 2.24
C VAL A 26 12.82 11.23 3.58
N ILE A 27 12.94 9.96 4.01
CA ILE A 27 13.59 9.58 5.26
C ILE A 27 14.59 8.43 4.99
N PRO A 28 15.72 8.71 4.30
CA PRO A 28 16.65 7.67 3.82
C PRO A 28 17.35 6.90 4.95
N GLN A 29 17.49 7.50 6.12
CA GLN A 29 18.09 6.87 7.30
C GLN A 29 17.07 6.12 8.17
N GLY A 30 15.80 6.09 7.74
CA GLY A 30 14.70 5.52 8.52
C GLY A 30 14.28 6.38 9.71
N GLY A 31 13.24 5.91 10.40
CA GLY A 31 12.63 6.61 11.52
C GLY A 31 11.30 5.98 11.90
N LYS A 32 10.68 6.50 12.96
CA LYS A 32 9.33 6.10 13.35
C LYS A 32 8.32 6.78 12.43
N ILE A 33 7.34 6.02 11.94
CA ILE A 33 6.23 6.51 11.13
C ILE A 33 4.90 6.17 11.77
N ALA A 34 3.89 7.00 11.53
CA ALA A 34 2.50 6.74 11.90
C ALA A 34 1.64 6.76 10.63
N LEU A 35 0.75 5.78 10.48
CA LEU A 35 -0.21 5.69 9.39
C LEU A 35 -1.61 6.02 9.92
N PHE A 36 -2.32 6.92 9.24
CA PHE A 36 -3.68 7.33 9.61
C PHE A 36 -4.65 6.87 8.51
N VAL A 37 -5.71 6.17 8.92
CA VAL A 37 -6.79 5.71 8.02
C VAL A 37 -8.14 5.93 8.69
N GLY A 38 -9.19 6.11 7.89
CA GLY A 38 -10.54 6.33 8.43
C GLY A 38 -11.15 5.08 9.08
N ARG A 39 -10.94 3.90 8.47
CA ARG A 39 -11.37 2.60 9.01
C ARG A 39 -10.30 1.55 8.74
N MET A 40 -9.96 0.76 9.76
CA MET A 40 -8.91 -0.25 9.68
C MET A 40 -9.35 -1.52 8.93
N ASP A 41 -10.65 -1.81 8.91
CA ASP A 41 -11.25 -2.99 8.29
C ASP A 41 -11.58 -2.80 6.80
N ALA A 42 -11.47 -1.57 6.29
CA ALA A 42 -11.68 -1.30 4.88
C ALA A 42 -10.54 -1.92 4.05
N GLN A 43 -10.89 -2.76 3.05
CA GLN A 43 -9.89 -3.51 2.28
C GLN A 43 -8.84 -2.63 1.62
N ASN A 44 -9.23 -1.46 1.12
CA ASN A 44 -8.29 -0.49 0.55
C ASN A 44 -7.26 0.03 1.56
N ALA A 45 -7.62 0.18 2.84
CA ALA A 45 -6.71 0.57 3.91
C ALA A 45 -5.76 -0.57 4.26
N ILE A 46 -6.28 -1.80 4.35
CA ILE A 46 -5.49 -3.02 4.58
C ILE A 46 -4.43 -3.18 3.49
N ASP A 47 -4.83 -3.13 2.22
CA ASP A 47 -3.96 -3.33 1.07
C ASP A 47 -2.86 -2.26 0.99
N ARG A 48 -3.23 -0.98 1.16
CA ARG A 48 -2.26 0.13 1.11
C ARG A 48 -1.28 0.05 2.27
N ARG A 49 -1.76 -0.22 3.49
CA ARG A 49 -0.91 -0.41 4.66
C ARG A 49 0.07 -1.56 4.44
N GLN A 50 -0.40 -2.69 3.91
CA GLN A 50 0.46 -3.84 3.67
C GLN A 50 1.50 -3.54 2.58
N GLY A 51 1.12 -2.84 1.51
CA GLY A 51 2.06 -2.37 0.50
C GLY A 51 3.15 -1.48 1.09
N ILE A 52 2.79 -0.50 1.92
CA ILE A 52 3.77 0.36 2.61
C ILE A 52 4.72 -0.49 3.46
N ILE A 53 4.19 -1.38 4.30
CA ILE A 53 4.99 -2.23 5.20
C ILE A 53 5.95 -3.12 4.39
N ASP A 54 5.46 -3.78 3.34
CA ASP A 54 6.28 -4.69 2.53
C ASP A 54 7.38 -3.95 1.78
N GLU A 55 7.10 -2.77 1.24
CA GLU A 55 8.11 -1.94 0.59
C GLU A 55 9.18 -1.52 1.59
N LEU A 56 8.80 -1.00 2.76
CA LEU A 56 9.73 -0.58 3.81
C LEU A 56 10.52 -1.75 4.39
N SER A 57 9.96 -2.96 4.37
CA SER A 57 10.64 -4.19 4.81
C SER A 57 11.52 -4.84 3.72
N GLY A 58 11.58 -4.25 2.52
CA GLY A 58 12.38 -4.78 1.41
C GLY A 58 11.86 -6.09 0.81
N LYS A 59 10.58 -6.43 1.01
CA LYS A 59 10.01 -7.64 0.41
C LYS A 59 9.90 -7.50 -1.12
N PRO A 60 10.09 -8.58 -1.89
CA PRO A 60 9.92 -8.54 -3.33
C PRO A 60 8.48 -8.10 -3.71
N PRO A 61 8.29 -7.43 -4.86
CA PRO A 61 6.95 -7.16 -5.41
C PRO A 61 6.21 -8.47 -5.73
N GLN A 62 4.89 -8.48 -5.52
CA GLN A 62 3.98 -9.55 -5.95
C GLN A 62 3.47 -9.30 -7.37
#